data_AF-A0AAN6DUS5-F1
#
_entry.id   AF-A0AAN6DUS5-F1
#
_cell.length_a   1.000
_cell.length_b   1.000
_cell.length_c   1.000
_cell.angle_alpha   90.00
_cell.angle_beta   90.00
_cell.angle_gamma   90.00
#
_symmetry.space_group_name_H-M   'P 1'
#
loop_
_entity.id
_entity.type
_entity.pdbx_description
1 polymer ?
#
loop_
_entity_poly.entity_id
_entity_poly.type
_entity_poly.pdbx_seq_one_letter_code
_entity_poly.pdbx_strand_id
1 'polypeptide(L)'
;MSLNYVHIQAQFLCPPLGPIFPAPTSLSGYNFPAGNRTNQSRPPERQFPAQRIRRLSWDSLNTSGTHNVTGDTEISTFPTQSRKYIRRLNNLPQNNNNLTTVDLGAVTIEALPAHLGGIPADLTNSALFYLAELGQELAPSQLSAAQASLTCGGFAGSTGCSWDVYAPWTTPVYSNVGYALLGLVIENVSGKTYADYLQENILHPSNMNCTSVGAPLNSSIGFIPAETNWWGTPFGFENSSGGIYASNNDLSSFGTALLSSQLLTPAATRTWMKPKTFTPSSGVSETTPGFIALVPDYDLVFAINMAGPDNSLTAIQILLSSVATALVPAVDDVAKATAAQKYSGTYVAAGMSSITFAVDDGGLFVSAFTANGADVLVGYAAMEGADTGNTSIRLYPTGLSSGNESAWRAVYNPNSAEELADVDAQLFFPQGSCQSWSEMDLTTYGLQALDYFVFTEHANDTVTTVAPRAWRLVLNRAD
;
A
#
# COMPACT_ATOMS: atom_id res chain seq x y z
N MET A 1 0.40 13.17 -26.86
CA MET A 1 0.15 14.09 -25.73
C MET A 1 -0.50 13.28 -24.63
N SER A 2 0.29 12.87 -23.64
CA SER A 2 -0.09 11.96 -22.56
C SER A 2 -0.59 12.75 -21.35
N LEU A 3 -1.90 12.75 -21.14
CA LEU A 3 -2.62 13.34 -19.99
C LEU A 3 -2.60 12.44 -18.74
N ASN A 4 -1.60 11.56 -18.59
CA ASN A 4 -1.65 10.41 -17.69
C ASN A 4 -1.26 10.66 -16.21
N TYR A 5 -1.15 11.91 -15.75
CA TYR A 5 -0.60 12.18 -14.41
C TYR A 5 -1.54 12.83 -13.39
N VAL A 6 -2.80 13.15 -13.75
CA VAL A 6 -3.71 13.88 -12.84
C VAL A 6 -4.71 12.97 -12.09
N HIS A 7 -4.89 11.71 -12.50
CA HIS A 7 -6.02 10.91 -12.02
C HIS A 7 -5.82 10.06 -10.75
N ILE A 8 -4.62 9.98 -10.17
CA ILE A 8 -4.33 8.94 -9.16
C ILE A 8 -4.51 9.41 -7.70
N GLN A 9 -4.80 10.69 -7.44
CA GLN A 9 -5.06 11.18 -6.08
C GLN A 9 -6.53 11.36 -5.70
N ALA A 10 -7.47 11.13 -6.63
CA ALA A 10 -8.88 11.51 -6.44
C ALA A 10 -9.77 10.50 -5.67
N GLN A 11 -9.27 9.34 -5.25
CA GLN A 11 -10.15 8.19 -4.93
C GLN A 11 -10.61 7.99 -3.47
N PHE A 12 -10.29 8.86 -2.52
CA PHE A 12 -10.51 8.51 -1.10
C PHE A 12 -11.74 9.13 -0.42
N LEU A 13 -12.57 9.90 -1.11
CA LEU A 13 -13.70 10.63 -0.48
C LEU A 13 -15.05 10.46 -1.19
N CYS A 14 -15.15 9.60 -2.20
CA CYS A 14 -16.42 9.32 -2.88
C CYS A 14 -17.10 8.11 -2.23
N PRO A 15 -18.42 8.11 -2.00
CA PRO A 15 -19.11 6.93 -1.48
C PRO A 15 -18.97 5.75 -2.45
N PRO A 16 -18.86 4.50 -1.97
CA PRO A 16 -18.81 3.33 -2.84
C PRO A 16 -20.16 3.14 -3.53
N LEU A 17 -20.17 3.00 -4.86
CA LEU A 17 -21.27 2.33 -5.54
C LEU A 17 -21.07 0.81 -5.43
N GLY A 18 -22.18 0.08 -5.38
CA GLY A 18 -22.22 -1.39 -5.44
C GLY A 18 -21.43 -1.99 -6.61
N PRO A 19 -21.40 -3.32 -6.73
CA PRO A 19 -20.33 -4.06 -7.40
C PRO A 19 -19.97 -3.48 -8.77
N ILE A 20 -18.72 -3.02 -8.89
CA ILE A 20 -18.11 -2.37 -10.07
C ILE A 20 -17.90 -3.37 -11.24
N PHE A 21 -18.32 -4.62 -11.07
CA PHE A 21 -18.40 -5.61 -12.14
C PHE A 21 -19.83 -6.17 -12.18
N PRO A 22 -20.45 -6.35 -13.37
CA PRO A 22 -21.59 -7.25 -13.45
C PRO A 22 -21.12 -8.58 -12.87
N ALA A 23 -21.88 -9.14 -11.92
CA ALA A 23 -21.69 -10.52 -11.50
C ALA A 23 -21.58 -11.34 -12.81
N PRO A 24 -20.52 -12.13 -13.00
CA PRO A 24 -20.43 -12.94 -14.21
C PRO A 24 -21.71 -13.77 -14.27
N THR A 25 -22.54 -13.49 -15.27
CA THR A 25 -23.72 -14.28 -15.60
C THR A 25 -23.26 -15.72 -15.65
N SER A 26 -23.73 -16.52 -14.69
CA SER A 26 -23.57 -17.98 -14.59
C SER A 26 -22.47 -18.58 -15.46
N LEU A 27 -21.31 -18.88 -14.87
CA LEU A 27 -20.38 -19.87 -15.45
C LEU A 27 -20.97 -21.29 -15.31
N SER A 28 -22.17 -21.51 -15.86
CA SER A 28 -22.68 -22.84 -16.19
C SER A 28 -21.97 -23.29 -17.48
N GLY A 29 -20.71 -23.68 -17.38
CA GLY A 29 -19.94 -24.06 -18.57
C GLY A 29 -18.65 -24.84 -18.33
N TYR A 30 -18.06 -24.79 -17.13
CA TYR A 30 -16.88 -25.61 -16.82
C TYR A 30 -17.28 -26.95 -16.21
N ASN A 31 -17.63 -27.90 -17.07
CA ASN A 31 -17.58 -29.32 -16.72
C ASN A 31 -16.12 -29.71 -16.55
N PHE A 32 -15.66 -29.86 -15.30
CA PHE A 32 -14.44 -30.60 -15.02
C PHE A 32 -14.58 -32.01 -15.60
N PRO A 33 -13.64 -32.51 -16.43
CA PRO A 33 -13.64 -33.91 -16.78
C PRO A 33 -13.46 -34.70 -15.49
N ALA A 34 -14.43 -35.56 -15.18
CA ALA A 34 -14.36 -36.52 -14.09
C ALA A 34 -13.22 -37.50 -14.39
N GLY A 35 -12.00 -37.13 -13.99
CA GLY A 35 -10.87 -38.04 -13.94
C GLY A 35 -11.21 -39.18 -12.99
N ASN A 36 -11.15 -40.41 -13.49
CA ASN A 36 -11.34 -41.65 -12.75
C ASN A 36 -10.63 -41.58 -11.38
N ARG A 37 -11.41 -41.43 -10.30
CA ARG A 37 -10.92 -41.65 -8.94
C ARG A 37 -10.78 -43.15 -8.73
N THR A 38 -9.64 -43.70 -9.13
CA THR A 38 -9.18 -44.96 -8.54
C THR A 38 -8.81 -44.69 -7.08
N ASN A 39 -9.42 -45.46 -6.17
CA ASN A 39 -9.15 -45.50 -4.73
C ASN A 39 -7.65 -45.57 -4.42
N GLN A 40 -7.00 -44.43 -4.26
CA GLN A 40 -5.80 -44.31 -3.45
C GLN A 40 -6.19 -43.55 -2.18
N SER A 41 -5.96 -44.21 -1.04
CA SER A 41 -6.17 -43.67 0.31
C SER A 41 -5.62 -42.25 0.42
N ARG A 42 -6.48 -41.26 0.68
CA ARG A 42 -6.03 -39.92 1.07
C ARG A 42 -5.17 -40.06 2.33
N PRO A 43 -3.94 -39.54 2.36
CA PRO A 43 -3.20 -39.45 3.61
C PRO A 43 -3.99 -38.54 4.58
N PRO A 44 -3.87 -38.75 5.90
CA PRO A 44 -4.62 -37.99 6.88
C PRO A 44 -4.36 -36.48 6.72
N GLU A 45 -5.43 -35.68 6.74
CA GLU A 45 -5.38 -34.21 6.76
C GLU A 45 -4.48 -33.76 7.92
N ARG A 46 -3.27 -33.29 7.61
CA ARG A 46 -2.46 -32.57 8.58
C ARG A 46 -2.97 -31.14 8.62
N GLN A 47 -3.54 -30.72 9.75
CA GLN A 47 -3.72 -29.30 10.03
C GLN A 47 -2.33 -28.64 10.09
N PHE A 48 -2.13 -27.58 9.32
CA PHE A 48 -0.86 -26.84 9.28
C PHE A 48 -0.92 -25.65 10.23
N PRO A 49 0.00 -25.54 11.21
CA PRO A 49 0.06 -24.38 12.11
C PRO A 49 0.45 -23.11 11.37
N ALA A 50 -0.13 -21.96 11.75
CA ALA A 50 0.21 -20.63 11.22
C ALA A 50 1.68 -20.21 11.45
N GLN A 51 2.38 -20.94 12.34
CA GLN A 51 3.80 -20.76 12.65
C GLN A 51 4.76 -21.36 11.60
N ARG A 52 4.26 -22.09 10.58
CA ARG A 52 5.14 -22.60 9.53
C ARG A 52 5.69 -21.47 8.68
N ILE A 53 6.98 -21.54 8.40
CA ILE A 53 7.73 -20.55 7.64
C ILE A 53 7.61 -20.84 6.16
N ARG A 54 7.45 -19.81 5.35
CA ARG A 54 7.53 -19.88 3.90
C ARG A 54 8.49 -18.84 3.36
N ARG A 55 9.14 -19.16 2.26
CA ARG A 55 9.81 -18.14 1.46
C ARG A 55 8.79 -17.11 1.01
N LEU A 56 9.08 -15.84 1.24
CA LEU A 56 8.31 -14.74 0.69
C LEU A 56 8.66 -14.59 -0.79
N SER A 57 7.64 -14.49 -1.64
CA SER A 57 7.85 -13.97 -2.98
C SER A 57 8.32 -12.53 -2.91
N TRP A 58 8.95 -12.12 -3.99
CA TRP A 58 9.49 -10.79 -4.17
C TRP A 58 8.54 -9.67 -3.73
N ASP A 59 9.10 -8.60 -3.18
CA ASP A 59 8.41 -7.40 -2.66
C ASP A 59 7.48 -7.55 -1.44
N SER A 60 7.32 -8.75 -0.85
CA SER A 60 6.42 -8.95 0.32
C SER A 60 6.77 -8.09 1.54
N LEU A 61 8.03 -7.69 1.67
CA LEU A 61 8.54 -6.79 2.70
C LEU A 61 9.29 -5.68 1.99
N ASN A 62 8.57 -4.77 1.33
CA ASN A 62 9.18 -3.60 0.70
C ASN A 62 9.92 -2.78 1.76
N THR A 63 11.25 -2.92 1.78
CA THR A 63 12.18 -2.28 2.73
C THR A 63 12.35 -0.77 2.51
N SER A 64 11.59 -0.14 1.61
CA SER A 64 11.60 1.32 1.37
C SER A 64 11.31 2.18 2.60
N GLY A 65 10.68 1.63 3.64
CA GLY A 65 10.50 2.31 4.92
C GLY A 65 11.78 2.49 5.73
N THR A 66 12.85 1.74 5.45
CA THR A 66 14.04 1.66 6.31
C THR A 66 14.91 2.92 6.36
N HIS A 67 14.66 3.92 5.51
CA HIS A 67 15.47 5.14 5.45
C HIS A 67 15.28 6.11 6.62
N ASN A 68 14.19 5.97 7.40
CA ASN A 68 13.90 6.83 8.54
C ASN A 68 14.23 6.20 9.91
N VAL A 69 14.70 4.95 9.95
CA VAL A 69 15.02 4.23 11.20
C VAL A 69 16.40 4.61 11.75
N THR A 70 17.24 5.28 10.96
CA THR A 70 18.62 5.61 11.34
C THR A 70 18.75 6.81 12.29
N GLY A 71 17.69 7.56 12.61
CA GLY A 71 17.77 8.72 13.51
C GLY A 71 18.65 9.88 13.03
N ASP A 72 19.32 9.72 11.89
CA ASP A 72 20.22 10.72 11.31
C ASP A 72 19.44 11.65 10.36
N THR A 73 19.16 12.85 10.86
CA THR A 73 18.61 13.97 10.10
C THR A 73 19.45 14.34 8.86
N GLU A 74 20.68 13.83 8.72
CA GLU A 74 21.56 14.02 7.56
C GLU A 74 21.24 13.15 6.33
N ILE A 75 20.40 12.11 6.45
CA ILE A 75 19.98 11.27 5.30
C ILE A 75 18.89 11.98 4.45
N SER A 76 18.30 13.06 4.98
CA SER A 76 17.15 13.76 4.40
C SER A 76 17.44 14.71 3.20
N THR A 77 18.69 14.82 2.72
CA THR A 77 19.01 15.67 1.55
C THR A 77 19.13 14.85 0.25
N PHE A 78 17.97 14.72 -0.40
CA PHE A 78 17.59 13.75 -1.45
C PHE A 78 18.46 13.66 -2.74
N PRO A 79 18.97 14.74 -3.37
CA PRO A 79 19.67 14.59 -4.67
C PRO A 79 21.18 14.37 -4.55
N THR A 80 21.80 14.81 -3.46
CA THR A 80 23.27 14.87 -3.32
C THR A 80 23.88 13.58 -2.77
N GLN A 81 23.08 12.84 -1.98
CA GLN A 81 23.53 11.66 -1.24
C GLN A 81 23.58 10.40 -2.10
N SER A 82 22.65 10.19 -3.06
CA SER A 82 22.74 9.05 -3.97
C SER A 82 24.10 9.05 -4.67
N ARG A 83 24.50 10.17 -5.28
CA ARG A 83 25.84 10.35 -5.87
C ARG A 83 26.99 10.12 -4.90
N LYS A 84 26.85 10.38 -3.59
CA LYS A 84 27.91 10.22 -2.58
C LYS A 84 28.10 8.77 -2.12
N TYR A 85 27.01 8.01 -1.96
CA TYR A 85 27.05 6.60 -1.57
C TYR A 85 27.20 5.66 -2.76
N ILE A 86 26.79 6.15 -3.94
CA ILE A 86 26.94 5.55 -5.25
C ILE A 86 28.18 6.15 -5.98
N ARG A 87 29.07 6.87 -5.28
CA ARG A 87 30.26 7.52 -5.87
C ARG A 87 31.18 6.55 -6.63
N ARG A 88 31.15 5.26 -6.25
CA ARG A 88 31.92 4.20 -6.91
C ARG A 88 31.29 3.73 -8.24
N LEU A 89 29.97 3.89 -8.44
CA LEU A 89 29.32 3.65 -9.74
C LEU A 89 29.72 4.69 -10.80
N ASN A 90 30.03 5.92 -10.39
CA ASN A 90 30.48 6.97 -11.32
C ASN A 90 31.87 6.68 -11.92
N ASN A 91 32.62 5.72 -11.37
CA ASN A 91 33.95 5.34 -11.86
C ASN A 91 33.92 4.16 -12.84
N LEU A 92 32.74 3.63 -13.13
CA LEU A 92 32.59 2.54 -14.07
C LEU A 92 32.70 3.06 -15.50
N PRO A 93 33.31 2.29 -16.42
CA PRO A 93 33.34 2.64 -17.82
C PRO A 93 31.91 2.68 -18.36
N GLN A 94 31.33 3.88 -18.37
CA GLN A 94 30.06 4.16 -19.01
C GLN A 94 30.23 3.84 -20.49
N ASN A 95 29.71 2.69 -20.91
CA ASN A 95 29.45 2.48 -22.32
C ASN A 95 28.45 3.57 -22.70
N ASN A 96 28.90 4.60 -23.44
CA ASN A 96 28.17 5.85 -23.68
C ASN A 96 26.89 5.68 -24.53
N ASN A 97 26.28 4.49 -24.57
CA ASN A 97 25.06 4.22 -25.31
C ASN A 97 23.86 4.19 -24.37
N ASN A 98 23.19 5.34 -24.25
CA ASN A 98 21.95 5.53 -23.50
C ASN A 98 20.77 4.64 -23.96
N LEU A 99 20.91 3.91 -25.08
CA LEU A 99 19.94 2.91 -25.53
C LEU A 99 20.14 1.54 -24.89
N THR A 100 21.29 1.27 -24.28
CA THR A 100 21.65 -0.06 -23.75
C THR A 100 22.16 -0.03 -22.32
N THR A 101 22.43 1.15 -21.75
CA THR A 101 22.93 1.31 -20.39
C THR A 101 22.13 2.38 -19.63
N VAL A 102 21.73 2.05 -18.40
CA VAL A 102 21.11 3.01 -17.47
C VAL A 102 22.16 4.01 -16.98
N ASP A 103 21.83 5.31 -16.99
CA ASP A 103 22.64 6.32 -16.30
C ASP A 103 22.42 6.20 -14.78
N LEU A 104 23.27 5.40 -14.14
CA LEU A 104 23.25 5.18 -12.69
C LEU A 104 23.52 6.46 -11.89
N GLY A 105 24.12 7.50 -12.50
CA GLY A 105 24.31 8.81 -11.87
C GLY A 105 23.03 9.64 -11.76
N ALA A 106 21.99 9.27 -12.51
CA ALA A 106 20.64 9.84 -12.47
C ALA A 106 19.65 9.02 -11.62
N VAL A 107 20.02 7.80 -11.19
CA VAL A 107 19.20 6.95 -10.32
C VAL A 107 19.29 7.43 -8.87
N THR A 108 18.14 7.65 -8.23
CA THR A 108 18.05 8.00 -6.80
C THR A 108 17.74 6.77 -5.95
N ILE A 109 18.02 6.83 -4.65
CA ILE A 109 17.66 5.76 -3.71
C ILE A 109 16.15 5.50 -3.73
N GLU A 110 15.33 6.56 -3.83
CA GLU A 110 13.86 6.44 -3.93
C GLU A 110 13.40 5.75 -5.23
N ALA A 111 14.13 5.93 -6.33
CA ALA A 111 13.79 5.31 -7.61
C ALA A 111 13.93 3.78 -7.58
N LEU A 112 14.79 3.23 -6.71
CA LEU A 112 15.04 1.80 -6.61
C LEU A 112 13.81 1.01 -6.11
N PRO A 113 13.27 1.25 -4.89
CA PRO A 113 12.10 0.54 -4.41
C PRO A 113 10.79 0.97 -5.10
N ALA A 114 10.78 2.12 -5.78
CA ALA A 114 9.66 2.54 -6.62
C ALA A 114 9.70 1.92 -8.03
N HIS A 115 10.72 1.11 -8.37
CA HIS A 115 10.90 0.53 -9.71
C HIS A 115 11.00 1.57 -10.83
N LEU A 116 11.49 2.77 -10.51
CA LEU A 116 11.67 3.91 -11.41
C LEU A 116 13.14 4.17 -11.74
N GLY A 117 14.05 3.25 -11.36
CA GLY A 117 15.48 3.36 -11.67
C GLY A 117 15.83 3.14 -13.15
N GLY A 118 14.88 2.68 -13.96
CA GLY A 118 15.11 2.36 -15.38
C GLY A 118 15.85 1.04 -15.63
N ILE A 119 16.15 0.31 -14.55
CA ILE A 119 16.79 -1.01 -14.56
C ILE A 119 15.68 -2.06 -14.80
N PRO A 120 15.74 -2.85 -15.90
CA PRO A 120 14.69 -3.81 -16.21
C PRO A 120 14.68 -5.04 -15.30
N ALA A 121 13.65 -5.88 -15.46
CA ALA A 121 13.56 -7.17 -14.78
C ALA A 121 14.66 -8.12 -15.26
N ASP A 122 15.30 -8.79 -14.32
CA ASP A 122 16.22 -9.91 -14.49
C ASP A 122 15.45 -11.16 -14.91
N LEU A 123 14.96 -11.20 -16.15
CA LEU A 123 14.19 -12.35 -16.62
C LEU A 123 15.00 -13.66 -16.69
N THR A 124 16.33 -13.60 -16.55
CA THR A 124 17.22 -14.75 -16.33
C THR A 124 18.66 -14.25 -16.05
N ASN A 125 19.03 -14.14 -14.77
CA ASN A 125 20.43 -14.18 -14.30
C ASN A 125 21.44 -13.23 -14.99
N SER A 126 21.11 -11.93 -15.07
CA SER A 126 22.00 -10.90 -15.63
C SER A 126 22.35 -9.77 -14.63
N ALA A 127 22.24 -10.02 -13.32
CA ALA A 127 22.67 -9.08 -12.29
C ALA A 127 24.19 -8.81 -12.31
N LEU A 128 24.97 -9.73 -12.89
CA LEU A 128 26.43 -9.64 -12.98
C LEU A 128 26.97 -8.50 -13.85
N PHE A 129 26.22 -7.84 -14.74
CA PHE A 129 26.79 -6.68 -15.46
C PHE A 129 26.74 -5.41 -14.60
N TYR A 130 25.61 -5.12 -13.97
CA TYR A 130 25.49 -4.04 -12.98
C TYR A 130 26.42 -4.27 -11.77
N LEU A 131 26.73 -5.54 -11.47
CA LEU A 131 27.50 -5.95 -10.29
C LEU A 131 28.91 -6.49 -10.55
N ALA A 132 29.34 -6.82 -11.76
CA ALA A 132 30.76 -7.11 -12.03
C ALA A 132 31.60 -5.86 -11.78
N GLU A 133 30.98 -4.72 -12.01
CA GLU A 133 31.50 -3.39 -11.81
C GLU A 133 31.35 -2.90 -10.34
N LEU A 134 30.21 -3.16 -9.67
CA LEU A 134 30.00 -2.80 -8.25
C LEU A 134 30.53 -3.80 -7.22
N GLY A 135 30.48 -5.06 -7.55
CA GLY A 135 30.61 -6.18 -6.62
C GLY A 135 32.05 -6.43 -6.19
N GLN A 136 33.02 -6.20 -7.08
CA GLN A 136 34.44 -6.27 -6.69
C GLN A 136 34.77 -5.25 -5.59
N GLU A 137 33.98 -4.18 -5.46
CA GLU A 137 34.22 -3.09 -4.52
C GLU A 137 33.29 -3.08 -3.28
N LEU A 138 32.09 -3.64 -3.37
CA LEU A 138 31.09 -3.61 -2.28
C LEU A 138 31.02 -4.93 -1.46
N ALA A 139 31.32 -6.09 -2.04
CA ALA A 139 31.33 -7.37 -1.30
C ALA A 139 32.14 -8.48 -2.02
N PRO A 140 33.49 -8.37 -2.11
CA PRO A 140 34.31 -9.21 -2.98
C PRO A 140 34.20 -10.73 -2.72
N SER A 141 33.87 -11.14 -1.50
CA SER A 141 33.77 -12.54 -1.10
C SER A 141 32.49 -13.26 -1.59
N GLN A 142 31.45 -12.51 -1.96
CA GLN A 142 30.15 -13.07 -2.36
C GLN A 142 30.02 -13.30 -3.89
N LEU A 143 30.83 -12.60 -4.71
CA LEU A 143 30.69 -12.70 -6.18
C LEU A 143 31.47 -13.85 -6.81
N SER A 144 32.59 -14.29 -6.22
CA SER A 144 33.41 -15.35 -6.80
C SER A 144 32.69 -16.71 -6.89
N ALA A 145 31.70 -16.94 -6.02
CA ALA A 145 30.85 -18.13 -6.06
C ALA A 145 29.64 -17.98 -7.00
N ALA A 146 29.07 -16.77 -7.13
CA ALA A 146 27.90 -16.50 -7.97
C ALA A 146 28.20 -16.48 -9.48
N GLN A 147 29.44 -16.13 -9.85
CA GLN A 147 29.90 -16.06 -11.25
C GLN A 147 29.82 -17.40 -12.01
N ALA A 148 29.86 -18.55 -11.32
CA ALA A 148 29.87 -19.86 -11.97
C ALA A 148 28.48 -20.37 -12.42
N SER A 149 27.39 -19.76 -11.94
CA SER A 149 26.01 -20.28 -12.13
C SER A 149 25.15 -19.50 -13.12
N LEU A 150 25.64 -18.40 -13.69
CA LEU A 150 24.79 -17.39 -14.34
C LEU A 150 25.21 -17.19 -15.82
N THR A 151 25.05 -18.23 -16.63
CA THR A 151 25.01 -18.06 -18.10
C THR A 151 23.65 -17.48 -18.47
N CYS A 152 23.63 -16.32 -19.15
CA CYS A 152 22.41 -15.67 -19.61
C CYS A 152 21.48 -16.66 -20.34
N GLY A 153 20.31 -16.93 -19.75
CA GLY A 153 19.37 -17.92 -20.25
C GLY A 153 18.27 -17.26 -21.06
N GLY A 154 18.48 -17.06 -22.37
CA GLY A 154 17.35 -16.85 -23.27
C GLY A 154 16.48 -18.12 -23.38
N PHE A 155 15.36 -18.04 -24.09
CA PHE A 155 14.60 -19.23 -24.53
C PHE A 155 15.56 -20.33 -25.04
N ALA A 156 15.26 -21.61 -24.77
CA ALA A 156 16.13 -22.74 -25.10
C ALA A 156 16.68 -22.63 -26.54
N GLY A 157 18.00 -22.41 -26.67
CA GLY A 157 18.69 -22.27 -27.95
C GLY A 157 18.95 -20.84 -28.44
N SER A 158 18.63 -19.80 -27.68
CA SER A 158 18.90 -18.40 -28.04
C SER A 158 20.08 -17.79 -27.28
N THR A 159 20.82 -16.91 -27.96
CA THR A 159 21.82 -16.02 -27.34
C THR A 159 21.09 -14.87 -26.66
N GLY A 160 20.73 -15.05 -25.38
CA GLY A 160 19.97 -14.05 -24.64
C GLY A 160 20.87 -12.94 -24.08
N CYS A 161 20.86 -11.76 -24.69
CA CYS A 161 21.34 -10.48 -24.13
C CYS A 161 20.82 -9.33 -25.00
N SER A 162 19.54 -8.96 -24.87
CA SER A 162 19.02 -7.69 -25.38
C SER A 162 18.70 -6.78 -24.21
N TRP A 163 19.10 -5.51 -24.31
CA TRP A 163 19.20 -4.56 -23.20
C TRP A 163 18.14 -3.47 -23.32
N ASP A 164 16.90 -3.78 -22.93
CA ASP A 164 15.83 -2.78 -22.93
C ASP A 164 15.87 -1.99 -21.62
N VAL A 165 16.66 -0.91 -21.61
CA VAL A 165 16.77 0.03 -20.48
C VAL A 165 15.76 1.17 -20.63
N TYR A 166 15.40 1.79 -19.52
CA TYR A 166 14.55 2.98 -19.50
C TYR A 166 15.29 4.15 -18.87
N ALA A 167 14.89 5.36 -19.23
CA ALA A 167 15.37 6.53 -18.51
C ALA A 167 14.82 6.51 -17.06
N PRO A 168 15.64 6.84 -16.05
CA PRO A 168 15.15 6.95 -14.68
C PRO A 168 13.94 7.92 -14.58
N TRP A 169 12.98 7.60 -13.72
CA TRP A 169 11.75 8.35 -13.48
C TRP A 169 10.76 8.44 -14.67
N THR A 170 10.97 7.70 -15.77
CA THR A 170 10.01 7.73 -16.90
C THR A 170 9.01 6.60 -16.87
N THR A 171 9.47 5.36 -16.68
CA THR A 171 8.64 4.16 -16.84
C THR A 171 8.88 3.22 -15.66
N PRO A 172 7.81 2.81 -14.94
CA PRO A 172 7.93 1.83 -13.89
C PRO A 172 8.22 0.45 -14.48
N VAL A 173 9.33 -0.15 -14.09
CA VAL A 173 9.74 -1.50 -14.51
C VAL A 173 10.27 -2.26 -13.32
N TYR A 174 9.59 -3.36 -13.00
CA TYR A 174 9.95 -4.25 -11.91
C TYR A 174 11.44 -4.67 -12.00
N SER A 175 12.16 -4.67 -10.88
CA SER A 175 13.61 -4.92 -10.88
C SER A 175 14.11 -5.49 -9.56
N ASN A 176 14.51 -6.77 -9.55
CA ASN A 176 15.21 -7.36 -8.41
C ASN A 176 16.58 -6.71 -8.20
N VAL A 177 17.26 -6.36 -9.30
CA VAL A 177 18.54 -5.63 -9.27
C VAL A 177 18.40 -4.29 -8.55
N GLY A 178 17.28 -3.57 -8.74
CA GLY A 178 17.00 -2.35 -7.98
C GLY A 178 17.01 -2.57 -6.46
N TYR A 179 16.38 -3.65 -6.00
CA TYR A 179 16.36 -4.03 -4.58
C TYR A 179 17.69 -4.60 -4.08
N ALA A 180 18.45 -5.31 -4.92
CA ALA A 180 19.81 -5.74 -4.62
C ALA A 180 20.72 -4.54 -4.33
N LEU A 181 20.64 -3.49 -5.17
CA LEU A 181 21.36 -2.23 -4.96
C LEU A 181 20.92 -1.56 -3.65
N LEU A 182 19.63 -1.57 -3.32
CA LEU A 182 19.13 -1.05 -2.05
C LEU A 182 19.70 -1.81 -0.85
N GLY A 183 19.80 -3.14 -0.93
CA GLY A 183 20.45 -3.99 0.08
C GLY A 183 21.91 -3.57 0.30
N LEU A 184 22.69 -3.41 -0.77
CA LEU A 184 24.09 -2.97 -0.69
C LEU A 184 24.23 -1.55 -0.12
N VAL A 185 23.29 -0.64 -0.44
CA VAL A 185 23.25 0.70 0.15
C VAL A 185 23.02 0.62 1.66
N ILE A 186 22.08 -0.22 2.11
CA ILE A 186 21.83 -0.46 3.55
C ILE A 186 23.10 -0.97 4.23
N GLU A 187 23.78 -1.97 3.65
CA GLU A 187 25.00 -2.53 4.21
C GLU A 187 26.12 -1.49 4.33
N ASN A 188 26.34 -0.72 3.27
CA ASN A 188 27.41 0.29 3.23
C ASN A 188 27.13 1.48 4.16
N VAL A 189 25.87 1.89 4.32
CA VAL A 189 25.49 3.01 5.22
C VAL A 189 25.50 2.57 6.67
N SER A 190 24.99 1.37 6.97
CA SER A 190 24.86 0.88 8.35
C SER A 190 26.12 0.20 8.89
N GLY A 191 27.01 -0.28 8.00
CA GLY A 191 28.15 -1.14 8.36
C GLY A 191 27.76 -2.54 8.82
N LYS A 192 26.48 -2.95 8.65
CA LYS A 192 25.94 -4.26 9.04
C LYS A 192 25.63 -5.07 7.78
N THR A 193 25.54 -6.39 7.91
CA THR A 193 24.97 -7.20 6.83
C THR A 193 23.49 -6.90 6.68
N TYR A 194 22.92 -7.13 5.49
CA TYR A 194 21.48 -6.92 5.25
C TYR A 194 20.62 -7.73 6.23
N ALA A 195 21.04 -8.96 6.53
CA ALA A 195 20.37 -9.85 7.48
C ALA A 195 20.38 -9.27 8.91
N ASP A 196 21.54 -8.82 9.39
CA ASP A 196 21.68 -8.25 10.73
C ASP A 196 20.89 -6.93 10.85
N TYR A 197 20.95 -6.10 9.82
CA TYR A 197 20.20 -4.85 9.78
C TYR A 197 18.69 -5.12 9.84
N LEU A 198 18.18 -6.04 9.03
CA LEU A 198 16.76 -6.39 9.00
C LEU A 198 16.31 -6.97 10.36
N GLN A 199 17.13 -7.85 10.95
CA GLN A 199 16.84 -8.45 12.25
C GLN A 199 16.68 -7.38 13.34
N GLU A 200 17.62 -6.44 13.42
CA GLU A 200 17.66 -5.44 14.49
C GLU A 200 16.62 -4.32 14.31
N ASN A 201 16.42 -3.87 13.07
CA ASN A 201 15.64 -2.66 12.80
C ASN A 201 14.20 -2.94 12.39
N ILE A 202 13.88 -4.17 11.97
CA ILE A 202 12.55 -4.55 11.49
C ILE A 202 12.04 -5.75 12.25
N LEU A 203 12.69 -6.91 12.16
CA LEU A 203 12.13 -8.17 12.65
C LEU A 203 11.94 -8.19 14.16
N HIS A 204 12.96 -7.80 14.93
CA HIS A 204 12.82 -7.72 16.39
C HIS A 204 11.79 -6.67 16.84
N PRO A 205 11.83 -5.41 16.34
CA PRO A 205 10.81 -4.42 16.68
C PRO A 205 9.38 -4.87 16.35
N SER A 206 9.16 -5.55 15.23
CA SER A 206 7.82 -6.05 14.85
C SER A 206 7.52 -7.48 15.33
N ASN A 207 8.30 -8.01 16.28
CA ASN A 207 8.09 -9.34 16.89
C ASN A 207 8.03 -10.51 15.87
N MET A 208 8.78 -10.41 14.78
CA MET A 208 8.91 -11.43 13.74
C MET A 208 10.00 -12.45 14.10
N ASN A 209 9.74 -13.27 15.11
CA ASN A 209 10.73 -14.22 15.66
C ASN A 209 10.92 -15.49 14.80
N CYS A 210 10.04 -15.73 13.83
CA CYS A 210 10.08 -16.85 12.88
C CYS A 210 10.33 -16.33 11.46
N THR A 211 11.19 -15.33 11.32
CA THR A 211 11.57 -14.73 10.04
C THR A 211 13.09 -14.69 9.91
N SER A 212 13.60 -14.98 8.71
CA SER A 212 15.03 -15.01 8.43
C SER A 212 15.36 -14.58 7.01
N VAL A 213 16.54 -14.01 6.82
CA VAL A 213 17.16 -13.84 5.50
C VAL A 213 17.93 -15.11 5.15
N GLY A 214 17.63 -15.70 4.00
CA GLY A 214 18.07 -17.04 3.63
C GLY A 214 17.21 -18.14 4.26
N ALA A 215 17.37 -19.35 3.73
CA ALA A 215 16.58 -20.48 4.20
C ALA A 215 16.97 -20.88 5.63
N PRO A 216 15.99 -21.23 6.49
CA PRO A 216 16.29 -21.66 7.85
C PRO A 216 17.06 -22.98 7.87
N LEU A 217 17.98 -23.12 8.82
CA LEU A 217 18.78 -24.34 9.02
C LEU A 217 17.90 -25.59 9.20
N ASN A 218 16.79 -25.45 9.93
CA ASN A 218 15.83 -26.52 10.11
C ASN A 218 14.69 -26.41 9.10
N SER A 219 14.79 -27.12 7.97
CA SER A 219 13.74 -27.12 6.94
C SER A 219 12.42 -27.74 7.39
N SER A 220 12.36 -28.43 8.54
CA SER A 220 11.12 -29.02 9.07
C SER A 220 10.11 -27.98 9.57
N ILE A 221 10.54 -26.74 9.78
CA ILE A 221 9.66 -25.61 10.10
C ILE A 221 9.06 -24.97 8.83
N GLY A 222 9.59 -25.33 7.66
CA GLY A 222 9.13 -24.87 6.38
C GLY A 222 7.78 -25.47 5.96
N PHE A 223 7.04 -24.70 5.17
CA PHE A 223 5.95 -25.21 4.33
C PHE A 223 6.41 -25.25 2.88
N ILE A 224 6.99 -26.39 2.50
CA ILE A 224 7.72 -26.61 1.24
C ILE A 224 6.82 -27.42 0.30
N PRO A 225 6.52 -26.94 -0.92
CA PRO A 225 5.79 -27.71 -1.92
C PRO A 225 6.51 -29.04 -2.23
N ALA A 226 5.75 -30.07 -2.60
CA ALA A 226 6.33 -31.34 -3.04
C ALA A 226 6.89 -31.25 -4.47
N GLU A 227 6.38 -30.30 -5.25
CA GLU A 227 6.82 -29.96 -6.61
C GLU A 227 8.17 -29.24 -6.60
N THR A 228 8.79 -29.11 -7.78
CA THR A 228 10.06 -28.37 -7.95
C THR A 228 9.89 -26.94 -7.44
N ASN A 229 10.76 -26.55 -6.51
CA ASN A 229 10.67 -25.27 -5.84
C ASN A 229 12.07 -24.73 -5.52
N TRP A 230 12.12 -23.46 -5.13
CA TRP A 230 13.37 -22.73 -4.88
C TRP A 230 13.71 -22.64 -3.39
N TRP A 231 13.19 -23.56 -2.57
CA TRP A 231 13.54 -23.62 -1.15
C TRP A 231 15.04 -23.91 -0.98
N GLY A 232 15.69 -23.23 -0.04
CA GLY A 232 17.12 -23.44 0.22
C GLY A 232 18.07 -22.84 -0.82
N THR A 233 17.58 -22.28 -1.93
CA THR A 233 18.44 -21.68 -2.96
C THR A 233 19.03 -20.36 -2.44
N PRO A 234 20.36 -20.25 -2.29
CA PRO A 234 20.98 -19.03 -1.79
C PRO A 234 20.91 -17.93 -2.85
N PHE A 235 20.42 -16.75 -2.46
CA PHE A 235 20.30 -15.59 -3.35
C PHE A 235 21.48 -14.61 -3.20
N GLY A 236 22.33 -14.80 -2.20
CA GLY A 236 23.51 -13.94 -1.99
C GLY A 236 23.12 -12.48 -1.83
N PHE A 237 23.65 -11.61 -2.70
CA PHE A 237 23.32 -10.18 -2.70
C PHE A 237 21.86 -9.88 -3.11
N GLU A 238 21.16 -10.81 -3.77
CA GLU A 238 19.73 -10.67 -4.11
C GLU A 238 18.79 -11.07 -2.95
N ASN A 239 19.35 -11.35 -1.78
CA ASN A 239 18.56 -11.63 -0.58
C ASN A 239 17.59 -10.50 -0.24
N SER A 240 17.94 -9.24 -0.55
CA SER A 240 17.08 -8.08 -0.35
C SER A 240 15.88 -7.99 -1.30
N SER A 241 15.92 -8.71 -2.42
CA SER A 241 14.81 -8.76 -3.39
C SER A 241 13.84 -9.91 -3.13
N GLY A 242 14.30 -11.06 -2.66
CA GLY A 242 13.43 -12.24 -2.49
C GLY A 242 13.97 -13.36 -1.60
N GLY A 243 14.98 -13.07 -0.77
CA GLY A 243 15.63 -14.05 0.09
C GLY A 243 15.00 -14.23 1.46
N ILE A 244 13.86 -13.59 1.76
CA ILE A 244 13.26 -13.62 3.10
C ILE A 244 12.32 -14.82 3.24
N TYR A 245 12.35 -15.44 4.40
CA TYR A 245 11.47 -16.54 4.80
C TYR A 245 10.72 -16.10 6.05
N ALA A 246 9.39 -16.13 6.05
CA ALA A 246 8.55 -15.69 7.17
C ALA A 246 7.33 -16.60 7.39
N SER A 247 6.79 -16.60 8.60
CA SER A 247 5.50 -17.23 8.92
C SER A 247 4.32 -16.30 8.63
N ASN A 248 3.08 -16.82 8.54
CA ASN A 248 1.90 -15.94 8.46
C ASN A 248 1.76 -15.07 9.72
N ASN A 249 2.07 -15.61 10.90
CA ASN A 249 2.02 -14.85 12.15
C ASN A 249 2.99 -13.66 12.15
N ASP A 250 4.19 -13.87 11.59
CA ASP A 250 5.21 -12.82 11.48
C ASP A 250 4.79 -11.76 10.46
N LEU A 251 4.25 -12.17 9.30
CA LEU A 251 3.71 -11.24 8.32
C LEU A 251 2.55 -10.41 8.90
N SER A 252 1.65 -11.04 9.66
CA SER A 252 0.59 -10.31 10.38
C SER A 252 1.18 -9.35 11.41
N SER A 253 2.19 -9.76 12.17
CA SER A 253 2.86 -8.90 13.16
C SER A 253 3.56 -7.72 12.50
N PHE A 254 4.19 -7.92 11.34
CA PHE A 254 4.77 -6.87 10.53
C PHE A 254 3.72 -5.86 10.05
N GLY A 255 2.62 -6.36 9.47
CA GLY A 255 1.53 -5.50 9.03
C GLY A 255 0.93 -4.67 10.18
N THR A 256 0.73 -5.28 11.35
CA THR A 256 0.23 -4.56 12.53
C THR A 256 1.24 -3.52 13.02
N ALA A 257 2.54 -3.83 13.03
CA ALA A 257 3.60 -2.89 13.39
C ALA A 257 3.68 -1.70 12.41
N LEU A 258 3.38 -1.93 11.12
CA LEU A 258 3.27 -0.87 10.12
C LEU A 258 2.03 0.00 10.35
N LEU A 259 0.84 -0.58 10.43
CA LEU A 259 -0.40 0.17 10.58
C LEU A 259 -0.44 0.99 11.87
N SER A 260 0.15 0.47 12.96
CA SER A 260 0.31 1.17 14.23
C SER A 260 1.47 2.18 14.26
N SER A 261 2.23 2.35 13.17
CA SER A 261 3.39 3.24 13.11
C SER A 261 4.44 2.94 14.19
N GLN A 262 4.64 1.65 14.48
CA GLN A 262 5.65 1.19 15.44
C GLN A 262 7.06 1.27 14.87
N LEU A 263 7.21 1.02 13.56
CA LEU A 263 8.51 1.00 12.87
C LEU A 263 8.94 2.38 12.36
N LEU A 264 7.97 3.25 12.06
CA LEU A 264 8.18 4.57 11.47
C LEU A 264 7.28 5.59 12.14
N THR A 265 7.65 6.87 12.08
CA THR A 265 6.74 7.93 12.53
C THR A 265 5.43 7.88 11.75
N PRO A 266 4.29 8.31 12.32
CA PRO A 266 3.00 8.26 11.61
C PRO A 266 3.03 8.96 10.24
N ALA A 267 3.76 10.07 10.10
CA ALA A 267 3.91 10.75 8.82
C ALA A 267 4.73 9.93 7.80
N ALA A 268 5.80 9.27 8.25
CA ALA A 268 6.62 8.41 7.41
C ALA A 268 5.86 7.14 6.99
N THR A 269 5.11 6.51 7.89
CA THR A 269 4.22 5.39 7.57
C THR A 269 3.20 5.77 6.50
N ARG A 270 2.50 6.91 6.67
CA ARG A 270 1.55 7.40 5.66
C ARG A 270 2.22 7.66 4.32
N THR A 271 3.44 8.18 4.31
CA THR A 271 4.22 8.40 3.08
C THR A 271 4.54 7.07 2.38
N TRP A 272 4.95 6.06 3.15
CA TRP A 272 5.26 4.72 2.65
C TRP A 272 4.02 4.01 2.06
N MET A 273 2.86 4.19 2.68
CA MET A 273 1.58 3.61 2.19
C MET A 273 1.03 4.30 0.92
N LYS A 274 1.61 5.40 0.45
CA LYS A 274 1.17 6.06 -0.79
C LYS A 274 1.88 5.46 -2.00
N PRO A 275 1.13 5.01 -3.03
CA PRO A 275 1.76 4.47 -4.24
C PRO A 275 2.54 5.58 -4.94
N LYS A 276 3.79 5.30 -5.29
CA LYS A 276 4.61 6.16 -6.16
C LYS A 276 4.33 5.91 -7.64
N THR A 277 4.07 4.65 -7.97
CA THR A 277 3.73 4.18 -9.32
C THR A 277 3.11 2.79 -9.22
N PHE A 278 2.41 2.37 -10.27
CA PHE A 278 2.02 0.97 -10.48
C PHE A 278 3.02 0.32 -11.42
N THR A 279 3.48 -0.88 -11.09
CA THR A 279 4.34 -1.65 -11.98
C THR A 279 3.48 -2.50 -12.92
N PRO A 280 3.87 -2.66 -14.20
CA PRO A 280 3.14 -3.49 -15.15
C PRO A 280 3.39 -4.99 -14.96
N SER A 281 4.22 -5.37 -13.99
CA SER A 281 4.60 -6.76 -13.72
C SER A 281 3.73 -7.32 -12.60
N SER A 282 3.20 -8.52 -12.79
CA SER A 282 2.48 -9.26 -11.76
C SER A 282 3.40 -9.92 -10.73
N GLY A 283 4.72 -9.70 -10.78
CA GLY A 283 5.70 -10.42 -9.94
C GLY A 283 5.60 -11.92 -10.21
N VAL A 284 6.09 -12.39 -11.36
CA VAL A 284 5.97 -13.80 -11.72
C VAL A 284 6.85 -14.64 -10.79
N SER A 285 6.23 -15.33 -9.82
CA SER A 285 6.84 -16.50 -9.20
C SER A 285 5.93 -17.68 -9.49
N GLU A 286 6.34 -18.49 -10.46
CA GLU A 286 5.68 -19.76 -10.80
C GLU A 286 5.77 -20.80 -9.67
N THR A 287 6.37 -20.49 -8.50
CA THR A 287 6.58 -21.50 -7.46
C THR A 287 6.32 -21.07 -6.01
N THR A 288 6.01 -19.80 -5.69
CA THR A 288 5.84 -19.42 -4.27
C THR A 288 4.98 -18.18 -4.03
N PRO A 289 3.63 -18.25 -4.10
CA PRO A 289 2.80 -17.08 -3.84
C PRO A 289 2.62 -16.88 -2.32
N GLY A 290 3.32 -15.88 -1.78
CA GLY A 290 3.04 -15.29 -0.47
C GLY A 290 2.47 -13.89 -0.70
N PHE A 291 1.44 -13.50 0.05
CA PHE A 291 0.77 -12.23 -0.13
C PHE A 291 0.46 -11.59 1.21
N ILE A 292 0.76 -10.30 1.34
CA ILE A 292 0.31 -9.45 2.43
C ILE A 292 -0.56 -8.33 1.87
N ALA A 293 -1.77 -8.17 2.41
CA ALA A 293 -2.64 -7.02 2.14
C ALA A 293 -2.81 -6.22 3.43
N LEU A 294 -2.65 -4.91 3.32
CA LEU A 294 -2.94 -3.97 4.39
C LEU A 294 -4.21 -3.21 3.99
N VAL A 295 -5.16 -3.08 4.92
CA VAL A 295 -6.34 -2.23 4.75
C VAL A 295 -6.33 -1.21 5.87
N PRO A 296 -5.61 -0.08 5.70
CA PRO A 296 -5.36 0.88 6.77
C PRO A 296 -6.63 1.47 7.37
N ASP A 297 -7.67 1.65 6.57
CA ASP A 297 -8.95 2.25 7.01
C ASP A 297 -9.67 1.40 8.07
N TYR A 298 -9.40 0.09 8.08
CA TYR A 298 -9.97 -0.86 9.04
C TYR A 298 -8.95 -1.44 10.02
N ASP A 299 -7.69 -0.99 9.96
CA ASP A 299 -6.57 -1.59 10.70
C ASP A 299 -6.43 -3.11 10.48
N LEU A 300 -6.70 -3.57 9.24
CA LEU A 300 -6.69 -5.00 8.90
C LEU A 300 -5.42 -5.41 8.15
N VAL A 301 -4.92 -6.60 8.49
CA VAL A 301 -3.80 -7.25 7.81
C VAL A 301 -4.21 -8.66 7.37
N PHE A 302 -4.08 -8.93 6.07
CA PHE A 302 -4.26 -10.26 5.51
C PHE A 302 -2.89 -10.83 5.13
N ALA A 303 -2.50 -11.96 5.73
CA ALA A 303 -1.28 -12.68 5.37
C ALA A 303 -1.64 -14.07 4.84
N ILE A 304 -1.30 -14.34 3.59
CA ILE A 304 -1.64 -15.58 2.87
C ILE A 304 -0.36 -16.20 2.32
N ASN A 305 -0.10 -17.45 2.71
CA ASN A 305 0.99 -18.26 2.15
C ASN A 305 0.40 -19.58 1.63
N MET A 306 0.61 -19.89 0.35
CA MET A 306 -0.02 -21.05 -0.30
C MET A 306 1.03 -21.99 -0.91
N ALA A 307 1.10 -23.24 -0.46
CA ALA A 307 2.02 -24.27 -0.97
C ALA A 307 1.26 -25.55 -1.38
N GLY A 308 0.33 -25.39 -2.31
CA GLY A 308 -0.38 -26.49 -2.97
C GLY A 308 -0.02 -26.59 -4.45
N PRO A 309 -0.54 -27.63 -5.13
CA PRO A 309 -0.35 -27.83 -6.57
C PRO A 309 -0.91 -26.68 -7.43
N ASP A 310 -1.96 -26.03 -6.94
CA ASP A 310 -2.41 -24.73 -7.43
C ASP A 310 -1.90 -23.65 -6.47
N ASN A 311 -0.94 -22.88 -6.97
CA ASN A 311 -0.31 -21.76 -6.30
C ASN A 311 -0.29 -20.54 -7.26
N SER A 312 -1.29 -20.45 -8.13
CA SER A 312 -1.42 -19.36 -9.07
C SER A 312 -1.77 -18.04 -8.38
N LEU A 313 -1.37 -16.91 -8.98
CA LEU A 313 -1.81 -15.59 -8.51
C LEU A 313 -3.34 -15.47 -8.49
N THR A 314 -4.02 -16.08 -9.46
CA THR A 314 -5.48 -16.16 -9.52
C THR A 314 -6.06 -16.86 -8.29
N ALA A 315 -5.48 -17.99 -7.85
CA ALA A 315 -5.95 -18.69 -6.67
C ALA A 315 -5.81 -17.84 -5.40
N ILE A 316 -4.70 -17.09 -5.25
CA ILE A 316 -4.53 -16.13 -4.15
C ILE A 316 -5.56 -15.00 -4.21
N GLN A 317 -5.79 -14.42 -5.38
CA GLN A 317 -6.76 -13.34 -5.56
C GLN A 317 -8.18 -13.79 -5.22
N ILE A 318 -8.57 -15.00 -5.64
CA ILE A 318 -9.87 -15.59 -5.28
C ILE A 318 -9.97 -15.82 -3.78
N LEU A 319 -8.92 -16.35 -3.15
CA LEU A 319 -8.90 -16.58 -1.71
C LEU A 319 -9.01 -15.26 -0.93
N LEU A 320 -8.18 -14.26 -1.26
CA LEU A 320 -8.22 -12.93 -0.67
C LEU A 320 -9.62 -12.31 -0.85
N SER A 321 -10.18 -12.37 -2.05
CA SER A 321 -11.52 -11.83 -2.33
C SER A 321 -12.58 -12.52 -1.49
N SER A 322 -12.50 -13.84 -1.33
CA SER A 322 -13.46 -14.61 -0.52
C SER A 322 -13.41 -14.22 0.95
N VAL A 323 -12.19 -14.07 1.51
CA VAL A 323 -11.99 -13.64 2.90
C VAL A 323 -12.42 -12.18 3.08
N ALA A 324 -12.00 -11.28 2.19
CA ALA A 324 -12.34 -9.86 2.26
C ALA A 324 -13.85 -9.63 2.13
N THR A 325 -14.53 -10.31 1.21
CA THR A 325 -15.99 -10.20 1.03
C THR A 325 -16.77 -10.66 2.26
N ALA A 326 -16.23 -11.63 3.02
CA ALA A 326 -16.85 -12.09 4.26
C ALA A 326 -16.54 -11.17 5.45
N LEU A 327 -15.32 -10.65 5.55
CA LEU A 327 -14.84 -9.94 6.74
C LEU A 327 -15.08 -8.43 6.69
N VAL A 328 -14.80 -7.78 5.55
CA VAL A 328 -14.83 -6.31 5.44
C VAL A 328 -16.23 -5.74 5.75
N PRO A 329 -17.34 -6.28 5.22
CA PRO A 329 -18.67 -5.77 5.57
C PRO A 329 -18.98 -5.87 7.07
N ALA A 330 -18.57 -6.97 7.71
CA ALA A 330 -18.79 -7.14 9.15
C ALA A 330 -17.97 -6.16 9.99
N VAL A 331 -16.73 -5.85 9.57
CA VAL A 331 -15.88 -4.84 10.22
C VAL A 331 -16.45 -3.44 10.00
N ASP A 332 -16.94 -3.15 8.79
CA ASP A 332 -17.60 -1.89 8.47
C ASP A 332 -18.87 -1.67 9.31
N ASP A 333 -19.72 -2.69 9.48
CA ASP A 333 -20.91 -2.60 10.32
C ASP A 333 -20.58 -2.28 11.79
N VAL A 334 -19.51 -2.87 12.32
CA VAL A 334 -19.02 -2.57 13.67
C VAL A 334 -18.46 -1.15 13.74
N ALA A 335 -17.70 -0.72 12.73
CA ALA A 335 -17.15 0.63 12.65
C ALA A 335 -18.27 1.68 12.60
N LYS A 336 -19.31 1.46 11.77
CA LYS A 336 -20.50 2.32 11.68
C LYS A 336 -21.26 2.37 13.00
N ALA A 337 -21.48 1.23 13.66
CA ALA A 337 -22.15 1.21 14.97
C ALA A 337 -21.36 1.97 16.04
N THR A 338 -20.03 1.81 16.05
CA THR A 338 -19.14 2.52 16.97
C THR A 338 -19.12 4.02 16.68
N ALA A 339 -19.04 4.41 15.42
CA ALA A 339 -19.10 5.81 14.99
C ALA A 339 -20.46 6.43 15.34
N ALA A 340 -21.56 5.68 15.15
CA ALA A 340 -22.89 6.16 15.49
C ALA A 340 -23.03 6.40 17.01
N GLN A 341 -22.52 5.51 17.84
CA GLN A 341 -22.50 5.71 19.29
C GLN A 341 -21.66 6.93 19.69
N LYS A 342 -20.50 7.10 19.06
CA LYS A 342 -19.51 8.13 19.40
C LYS A 342 -19.92 9.53 18.96
N TYR A 343 -20.35 9.67 17.70
CA TYR A 343 -20.52 10.97 17.02
C TYR A 343 -21.97 11.38 16.79
N SER A 344 -22.88 10.43 16.54
CA SER A 344 -24.27 10.78 16.19
C SER A 344 -24.99 11.44 17.35
N GLY A 345 -25.94 12.31 17.01
CA GLY A 345 -26.72 13.07 17.98
C GLY A 345 -26.84 14.52 17.56
N THR A 346 -27.61 15.27 18.34
CA THR A 346 -27.84 16.70 18.09
C THR A 346 -27.00 17.53 19.04
N TYR A 347 -26.25 18.47 18.49
CA TYR A 347 -25.41 19.41 19.20
C TYR A 347 -26.02 20.80 19.08
N VAL A 348 -26.11 21.53 20.18
CA VAL A 348 -26.78 22.84 20.24
C VAL A 348 -25.87 23.91 20.83
N ALA A 349 -26.09 25.14 20.37
CA ALA A 349 -25.47 26.34 20.90
C ALA A 349 -26.49 27.49 20.94
N ALA A 350 -26.09 28.61 21.54
CA ALA A 350 -26.90 29.82 21.55
C ALA A 350 -27.21 30.33 20.12
N GLY A 351 -28.21 31.22 20.02
CA GLY A 351 -28.55 31.88 18.76
C GLY A 351 -29.30 31.00 17.76
N MET A 352 -30.05 29.99 18.21
CA MET A 352 -30.73 29.02 17.34
C MET A 352 -29.74 28.30 16.42
N SER A 353 -28.67 27.78 17.02
CA SER A 353 -27.64 27.02 16.31
C SER A 353 -27.70 25.56 16.74
N SER A 354 -27.79 24.65 15.78
CA SER A 354 -27.80 23.21 16.02
C SER A 354 -27.19 22.46 14.84
N ILE A 355 -26.48 21.37 15.12
CA ILE A 355 -26.00 20.44 14.10
C ILE A 355 -26.31 19.01 14.54
N THR A 356 -26.83 18.20 13.64
CA THR A 356 -27.16 16.80 13.88
C THR A 356 -26.31 15.91 13.01
N PHE A 357 -25.61 14.97 13.63
CA PHE A 357 -24.83 13.96 12.94
C PHE A 357 -25.54 12.61 12.94
N ALA A 358 -25.35 11.87 11.85
CA ALA A 358 -25.77 10.50 11.69
C ALA A 358 -24.71 9.71 10.90
N VAL A 359 -24.86 8.39 10.86
CA VAL A 359 -23.97 7.48 10.13
C VAL A 359 -24.80 6.67 9.14
N ASP A 360 -24.33 6.58 7.90
CA ASP A 360 -24.86 5.69 6.86
C ASP A 360 -23.71 4.90 6.22
N ASP A 361 -23.97 4.24 5.09
CA ASP A 361 -22.96 3.45 4.36
C ASP A 361 -21.81 4.29 3.77
N GLY A 362 -21.95 5.61 3.71
CA GLY A 362 -20.87 6.54 3.33
C GLY A 362 -20.16 7.17 4.52
N GLY A 363 -20.42 6.71 5.75
CA GLY A 363 -19.77 7.18 6.98
C GLY A 363 -20.53 8.27 7.72
N LEU A 364 -19.79 9.12 8.45
CA LEU A 364 -20.35 10.20 9.27
C LEU A 364 -20.82 11.34 8.37
N PHE A 365 -22.08 11.75 8.53
CA PHE A 365 -22.66 12.85 7.76
C PHE A 365 -23.52 13.78 8.64
N VAL A 366 -23.76 14.98 8.13
CA VAL A 366 -24.64 15.97 8.75
C VAL A 366 -26.05 15.81 8.20
N SER A 367 -27.00 15.44 9.05
CA SER A 367 -28.41 15.29 8.65
C SER A 367 -29.21 16.58 8.77
N ALA A 368 -28.77 17.51 9.63
CA ALA A 368 -29.34 18.85 9.75
C ALA A 368 -28.29 19.82 10.29
N PHE A 369 -28.24 21.05 9.76
CA PHE A 369 -27.36 22.09 10.29
C PHE A 369 -28.00 23.47 10.18
N THR A 370 -28.24 24.07 11.33
CA THR A 370 -28.68 25.45 11.47
C THR A 370 -27.58 26.25 12.19
N ALA A 371 -27.13 27.34 11.59
CA ALA A 371 -26.18 28.26 12.20
C ALA A 371 -26.80 29.65 12.30
N ASN A 372 -26.92 30.18 13.53
CA ASN A 372 -27.51 31.49 13.81
C ASN A 372 -28.94 31.66 13.21
N GLY A 373 -29.76 30.60 13.24
CA GLY A 373 -31.11 30.59 12.68
C GLY A 373 -31.21 30.39 11.15
N ALA A 374 -30.09 30.24 10.44
CA ALA A 374 -30.08 29.95 9.00
C ALA A 374 -29.72 28.47 8.73
N ASP A 375 -30.43 27.85 7.78
CA ASP A 375 -30.12 26.49 7.32
C ASP A 375 -28.88 26.50 6.42
N VAL A 376 -27.84 25.80 6.86
CA VAL A 376 -26.54 25.78 6.21
C VAL A 376 -26.55 24.96 4.92
N LEU A 377 -27.32 23.86 4.86
CA LEU A 377 -27.39 23.01 3.67
C LEU A 377 -28.10 23.78 2.54
N VAL A 378 -29.21 24.44 2.85
CA VAL A 378 -29.94 25.31 1.91
C VAL A 378 -29.07 26.48 1.46
N GLY A 379 -28.39 27.12 2.41
CA GLY A 379 -27.51 28.26 2.10
C GLY A 379 -26.34 27.88 1.18
N TYR A 380 -25.74 26.71 1.40
CA TYR A 380 -24.66 26.20 0.56
C TYR A 380 -25.16 25.85 -0.86
N ALA A 381 -26.27 25.12 -0.98
CA ALA A 381 -26.88 24.81 -2.27
C ALA A 381 -27.14 26.08 -3.10
N ALA A 382 -27.73 27.11 -2.48
CA ALA A 382 -28.04 28.36 -3.14
C ALA A 382 -26.78 29.12 -3.61
N MET A 383 -25.69 29.03 -2.86
CA MET A 383 -24.40 29.63 -3.23
C MET A 383 -23.76 28.93 -4.43
N GLU A 384 -23.89 27.60 -4.52
CA GLU A 384 -23.41 26.80 -5.65
C GLU A 384 -24.39 26.81 -6.85
N GLY A 385 -25.57 27.44 -6.71
CA GLY A 385 -26.59 27.47 -7.75
C GLY A 385 -27.31 26.14 -7.97
N ALA A 386 -27.30 25.27 -6.95
CA ALA A 386 -27.91 23.94 -6.95
C ALA A 386 -29.27 23.91 -6.25
N ASP A 387 -30.01 22.81 -6.43
CA ASP A 387 -31.31 22.60 -5.80
C ASP A 387 -31.18 22.44 -4.27
N THR A 388 -31.99 23.21 -3.54
CA THR A 388 -31.89 23.37 -2.07
C THR A 388 -32.39 22.19 -1.23
N GLY A 389 -32.45 20.98 -1.80
CA GLY A 389 -32.92 19.76 -1.12
C GLY A 389 -31.94 18.57 -1.17
N ASN A 390 -30.88 18.67 -1.98
CA ASN A 390 -30.02 17.54 -2.30
C ASN A 390 -28.63 17.63 -1.64
N THR A 391 -28.37 18.69 -0.88
CA THR A 391 -27.05 18.91 -0.29
C THR A 391 -26.76 17.91 0.82
N SER A 392 -25.61 17.24 0.72
CA SER A 392 -25.06 16.37 1.75
C SER A 392 -23.71 16.88 2.23
N ILE A 393 -23.41 16.67 3.52
CA ILE A 393 -22.13 17.04 4.12
C ILE A 393 -21.57 15.79 4.81
N ARG A 394 -20.42 15.28 4.33
CA ARG A 394 -19.77 14.08 4.87
C ARG A 394 -18.45 14.43 5.53
N LEU A 395 -18.16 13.86 6.69
CA LEU A 395 -16.96 14.17 7.46
C LEU A 395 -15.94 13.04 7.40
N TYR A 396 -14.68 13.44 7.25
CA TYR A 396 -13.54 12.55 7.16
C TYR A 396 -12.45 12.98 8.16
N PRO A 397 -11.85 12.05 8.91
CA PRO A 397 -10.83 12.38 9.89
C PRO A 397 -9.55 12.82 9.20
N THR A 398 -8.87 13.84 9.73
CA THR A 398 -7.56 14.28 9.22
C THR A 398 -6.39 13.44 9.77
N GLY A 399 -6.65 12.66 10.83
CA GLY A 399 -5.61 12.01 11.63
C GLY A 399 -4.84 12.96 12.55
N LEU A 400 -5.24 14.23 12.66
CA LEU A 400 -4.69 15.19 13.62
C LEU A 400 -5.52 15.21 14.89
N SER A 401 -4.83 15.18 16.03
CA SER A 401 -5.42 15.31 17.36
C SER A 401 -4.53 16.11 18.30
N SER A 402 -5.13 16.71 19.32
CA SER A 402 -4.44 17.44 20.38
C SER A 402 -5.22 17.27 21.69
N GLY A 403 -4.66 16.55 22.66
CA GLY A 403 -5.38 16.19 23.88
C GLY A 403 -6.60 15.34 23.55
N ASN A 404 -7.79 15.84 23.87
CA ASN A 404 -9.07 15.21 23.59
C ASN A 404 -9.77 15.78 22.34
N GLU A 405 -9.09 16.61 21.55
CA GLU A 405 -9.63 17.16 20.31
C GLU A 405 -9.15 16.38 19.09
N SER A 406 -10.04 16.16 18.12
CA SER A 406 -9.72 15.58 16.81
C SER A 406 -10.21 16.48 15.67
N ALA A 407 -9.40 16.60 14.63
CA ALA A 407 -9.67 17.47 13.49
C ALA A 407 -10.21 16.69 12.28
N TRP A 408 -11.22 17.27 11.62
CA TRP A 408 -11.99 16.64 10.55
C TRP A 408 -12.18 17.61 9.38
N ARG A 409 -12.30 17.04 8.18
CA ARG A 409 -12.67 17.74 6.95
C ARG A 409 -14.04 17.30 6.48
N ALA A 410 -14.85 18.23 6.00
CA ALA A 410 -16.15 17.94 5.43
C ALA A 410 -16.17 18.12 3.90
N VAL A 411 -16.78 17.18 3.19
CA VAL A 411 -17.08 17.29 1.77
C VAL A 411 -18.54 17.69 1.63
N TYR A 412 -18.78 18.80 0.96
CA TYR A 412 -20.12 19.31 0.66
C TYR A 412 -20.47 18.90 -0.75
N ASN A 413 -21.53 18.10 -0.91
CA ASN A 413 -22.03 17.74 -2.23
C ASN A 413 -23.43 18.32 -2.40
N PRO A 414 -23.61 19.32 -3.27
CA PRO A 414 -24.92 19.96 -3.46
C PRO A 414 -25.86 19.17 -4.37
N ASN A 415 -25.38 18.14 -5.07
CA ASN A 415 -26.10 17.40 -6.11
C ASN A 415 -26.66 16.07 -5.60
N SER A 416 -27.77 15.64 -6.19
CA SER A 416 -28.34 14.31 -5.96
C SER A 416 -27.55 13.21 -6.68
N ALA A 417 -27.77 11.96 -6.27
CA ALA A 417 -27.18 10.80 -6.93
C ALA A 417 -27.60 10.67 -8.40
N GLU A 418 -28.81 11.11 -8.76
CA GLU A 418 -29.31 11.09 -10.15
C GLU A 418 -28.57 12.11 -11.01
N GLU A 419 -28.42 13.35 -10.53
CA GLU A 419 -27.67 14.40 -11.23
C GLU A 419 -26.20 14.01 -11.44
N LEU A 420 -25.56 13.39 -10.43
CA LEU A 420 -24.19 12.90 -10.54
C LEU A 420 -24.07 11.78 -11.58
N ALA A 421 -25.05 10.87 -11.65
CA ALA A 421 -25.08 9.81 -12.65
C ALA A 421 -25.25 10.36 -14.08
N ASP A 422 -26.06 11.40 -14.26
CA ASP A 422 -26.23 12.09 -15.55
C ASP A 422 -24.95 12.81 -16.00
N VAL A 423 -24.20 13.39 -15.07
CA VAL A 423 -22.88 13.97 -15.33
C VAL A 423 -21.89 12.86 -15.70
N ASP A 424 -21.83 11.78 -14.92
CA ASP A 424 -20.93 10.65 -15.19
C ASP A 424 -21.19 10.01 -16.57
N ALA A 425 -22.44 9.91 -17.00
CA ALA A 425 -22.81 9.39 -18.31
C ALA A 425 -22.24 10.23 -19.49
N GLN A 426 -21.91 11.50 -19.22
CA GLN A 426 -21.34 12.43 -20.21
C GLN A 426 -19.81 12.48 -20.17
N LEU A 427 -19.19 11.92 -19.12
CA LEU A 427 -17.74 11.96 -18.94
C LEU A 427 -17.09 10.68 -19.48
N PHE A 428 -15.92 10.84 -20.10
CA PHE A 428 -15.22 9.69 -20.70
C PHE A 428 -14.56 8.77 -19.66
N PHE A 429 -14.43 9.23 -18.41
CA PHE A 429 -13.85 8.47 -17.30
C PHE A 429 -14.92 8.19 -16.24
N PRO A 430 -14.97 6.98 -15.66
CA PRO A 430 -15.92 6.63 -14.62
C PRO A 430 -15.83 7.57 -13.41
N GLN A 431 -16.99 7.90 -12.82
CA GLN A 431 -17.11 8.75 -11.62
C GLN A 431 -16.49 10.13 -11.78
N GLY A 432 -16.49 10.68 -12.99
CA GLY A 432 -15.91 11.98 -13.24
C GLY A 432 -16.66 13.15 -12.61
N SER A 433 -17.91 12.94 -12.18
CA SER A 433 -18.66 13.86 -11.35
C SER A 433 -18.10 13.97 -9.92
N CYS A 434 -17.39 12.96 -9.43
CA CYS A 434 -16.80 13.01 -8.10
C CYS A 434 -15.52 13.85 -8.08
N GLN A 435 -15.69 15.15 -7.79
CA GLN A 435 -14.62 16.14 -7.75
C GLN A 435 -14.30 16.65 -6.33
N SER A 436 -14.61 15.85 -5.29
CA SER A 436 -14.43 16.23 -3.88
C SER A 436 -13.01 16.67 -3.52
N TRP A 437 -11.99 16.12 -4.20
CA TRP A 437 -10.60 16.51 -4.04
C TRP A 437 -10.31 17.96 -4.47
N SER A 438 -11.14 18.52 -5.33
CA SER A 438 -11.01 19.91 -5.80
C SER A 438 -11.70 20.90 -4.86
N GLU A 439 -12.60 20.45 -3.99
CA GLU A 439 -13.46 21.31 -3.16
C GLU A 439 -12.88 21.59 -1.76
N MET A 440 -11.98 20.72 -1.29
CA MET A 440 -11.33 20.88 0.01
C MET A 440 -10.57 22.20 0.11
N ASP A 441 -10.76 22.92 1.21
CA ASP A 441 -10.12 24.21 1.52
C ASP A 441 -10.52 25.40 0.64
N LEU A 442 -11.41 25.23 -0.35
CA LEU A 442 -11.76 26.31 -1.27
C LEU A 442 -12.81 27.26 -0.72
N THR A 443 -13.95 26.73 -0.29
CA THR A 443 -15.07 27.57 0.14
C THR A 443 -14.83 28.04 1.57
N THR A 444 -14.68 29.35 1.75
CA THR A 444 -14.38 29.96 3.04
C THR A 444 -15.50 30.90 3.49
N TYR A 445 -15.72 30.94 4.80
CA TYR A 445 -16.57 31.93 5.45
C TYR A 445 -15.80 32.54 6.63
N GLY A 446 -15.66 33.86 6.65
CA GLY A 446 -14.93 34.55 7.71
C GLY A 446 -13.44 34.21 7.80
N LEU A 447 -12.78 33.95 6.65
CA LEU A 447 -11.37 33.51 6.51
C LEU A 447 -11.07 32.13 7.12
N GLN A 448 -12.07 31.26 7.17
CA GLN A 448 -11.96 29.88 7.61
C GLN A 448 -12.67 28.99 6.59
N ALA A 449 -12.08 27.86 6.26
CA ALA A 449 -12.70 26.91 5.34
C ALA A 449 -13.96 26.29 5.96
N LEU A 450 -15.04 26.20 5.18
CA LEU A 450 -16.32 25.64 5.62
C LEU A 450 -16.20 24.18 6.05
N ASP A 451 -15.21 23.48 5.48
CA ASP A 451 -14.97 22.07 5.69
C ASP A 451 -14.23 21.75 7.00
N TYR A 452 -13.82 22.74 7.81
CA TYR A 452 -13.01 22.45 8.99
C TYR A 452 -13.83 22.30 10.28
N PHE A 453 -13.82 21.08 10.82
CA PHE A 453 -14.53 20.70 12.05
C PHE A 453 -13.55 20.19 13.10
N VAL A 454 -13.81 20.51 14.36
CA VAL A 454 -13.08 19.94 15.50
C VAL A 454 -14.07 19.30 16.46
N PHE A 455 -13.88 18.02 16.76
CA PHE A 455 -14.63 17.31 17.79
C PHE A 455 -13.82 17.26 19.08
N THR A 456 -14.52 17.35 20.22
CA THR A 456 -13.91 17.21 21.55
C THR A 456 -14.53 16.03 22.28
N GLU A 457 -13.68 15.10 22.69
CA GLU A 457 -14.05 13.83 23.29
C GLU A 457 -13.98 13.90 24.83
N HIS A 458 -14.80 13.09 25.51
CA HIS A 458 -14.71 12.87 26.96
C HIS A 458 -14.20 11.45 27.25
N ALA A 459 -13.78 11.18 28.50
CA ALA A 459 -13.09 9.95 28.92
C ALA A 459 -13.87 8.61 28.70
N ASN A 460 -15.13 8.68 28.28
CA ASN A 460 -16.00 7.55 27.97
C ASN A 460 -16.15 7.32 26.44
N ASP A 461 -15.22 7.82 25.64
CA ASP A 461 -15.17 7.70 24.17
C ASP A 461 -16.36 8.31 23.42
N THR A 462 -17.18 9.15 24.07
CA THR A 462 -18.24 9.92 23.42
C THR A 462 -17.79 11.34 23.12
N VAL A 463 -18.20 11.86 21.96
CA VAL A 463 -18.02 13.28 21.63
C VAL A 463 -18.99 14.13 22.45
N THR A 464 -18.48 15.21 23.03
CA THR A 464 -19.25 16.15 23.86
C THR A 464 -19.48 17.47 23.17
N THR A 465 -18.53 17.93 22.37
CA THR A 465 -18.67 19.18 21.62
C THR A 465 -18.16 19.05 20.20
N VAL A 466 -18.72 19.87 19.33
CA VAL A 466 -18.25 20.07 17.96
C VAL A 466 -18.08 21.57 17.69
N ALA A 467 -16.99 21.92 17.02
CA ALA A 467 -16.67 23.28 16.60
C ALA A 467 -16.51 23.33 15.08
N PRO A 468 -17.58 23.66 14.33
CA PRO A 468 -17.46 23.97 12.91
C PRO A 468 -16.81 25.35 12.77
N ARG A 469 -15.52 25.37 12.43
CA ARG A 469 -14.64 26.54 12.67
C ARG A 469 -15.04 27.77 11.87
N ALA A 470 -15.54 27.59 10.65
CA ALA A 470 -16.03 28.70 9.84
C ALA A 470 -17.17 29.48 10.50
N TRP A 471 -18.04 28.79 11.22
CA TRP A 471 -19.21 29.39 11.86
C TRP A 471 -18.91 30.05 13.21
N ARG A 472 -17.69 29.84 13.74
CA ARG A 472 -17.26 30.32 15.07
C ARG A 472 -18.20 29.88 16.18
N LEU A 473 -18.76 28.67 16.04
CA LEU A 473 -19.64 28.03 16.99
C LEU A 473 -18.88 26.95 17.76
N VAL A 474 -19.31 26.73 19.01
CA VAL A 474 -19.01 25.53 19.78
C VAL A 474 -20.34 24.98 20.25
N LEU A 475 -20.74 23.84 19.70
CA LEU A 475 -22.03 23.21 19.98
C LEU A 475 -21.81 22.04 20.95
N ASN A 476 -22.64 21.99 22.00
CA ASN A 476 -22.61 20.93 23.00
C ASN A 476 -23.63 19.86 22.65
N ARG A 477 -23.29 18.60 22.84
CA ARG A 477 -24.21 17.48 22.68
C ARG A 477 -25.41 17.65 23.60
N ALA A 478 -26.61 17.46 23.06
CA ALA A 478 -27.88 17.71 23.76
C ALA A 478 -28.59 16.44 24.23
N ASP A 479 -28.21 15.28 23.68
CA ASP A 479 -28.85 13.98 23.88
C ASP A 479 -28.06 13.01 24.79
#